data_AF-A0A852BND5-F1
#
_entry.id   AF-A0A852BND5-F1
#
_cell.length_a   1.000
_cell.length_b   1.000
_cell.length_c   1.000
_cell.angle_alpha   90.00
_cell.angle_beta   90.00
_cell.angle_gamma   90.00
#
_symmetry.space_group_name_H-M   'P 1'
#
loop_
_entity.id
_entity.type
_entity.pdbx_description
1 polymer ?
#
loop_
_entity_poly.entity_id
_entity_poly.type
_entity_poly.pdbx_seq_one_letter_code
_entity_poly.pdbx_strand_id
1 'polypeptide(L)' 'PPAPPRFHINLRAGPGGDVVLHLNPRMDEGDAVVRNSLLGGSWGHEERELGCCSPFQRGSYFDVS' A
#
# COMPACT_ATOMS: atom_id res chain seq x y z
N PRO A 1 -22.17 6.60 4.48
CA PRO A 1 -20.87 7.14 4.94
C PRO A 1 -19.85 7.18 3.79
N PRO A 2 -19.07 8.26 3.62
CA PRO A 2 -18.01 8.29 2.62
C PRO A 2 -16.95 7.22 2.95
N ALA A 3 -16.39 6.60 1.91
CA ALA A 3 -15.32 5.63 2.09
C ALA A 3 -14.14 6.30 2.83
N PRO A 4 -13.49 5.60 3.77
CA PRO A 4 -12.33 6.12 4.46
C PRO A 4 -11.25 6.48 3.43
N PRO A 5 -10.54 7.60 3.61
CA PRO A 5 -9.51 8.02 2.67
C PRO A 5 -8.42 6.96 2.62
N ARG A 6 -8.24 6.35 1.44
CA ARG A 6 -7.17 5.41 1.13
C ARG A 6 -6.18 6.07 0.20
N PHE A 7 -4.90 5.78 0.37
CA PHE A 7 -3.86 6.17 -0.56
C PHE A 7 -2.99 4.97 -0.89
N HIS A 8 -2.20 5.09 -1.94
CA HIS A 8 -1.20 4.08 -2.30
C HIS A 8 0.02 4.76 -2.91
N ILE A 9 1.16 4.09 -2.78
CA ILE A 9 2.43 4.47 -3.38
C ILE A 9 2.83 3.36 -4.35
N ASN A 10 3.11 3.73 -5.60
CA ASN A 10 3.54 2.78 -6.64
C ASN A 10 4.94 3.14 -7.11
N LEU A 11 5.87 2.20 -7.01
CA LEU A 11 7.11 2.23 -7.77
C LEU A 11 6.90 1.45 -9.07
N ARG A 12 7.15 2.11 -10.20
CA ARG A 12 6.90 1.56 -11.54
C ARG A 12 8.19 1.40 -12.32
N ALA A 13 8.24 0.37 -13.16
CA ALA A 13 9.30 0.14 -14.13
C ALA A 13 9.17 1.07 -15.36
N GLY A 14 9.15 2.39 -15.12
CA GLY A 14 8.98 3.42 -16.13
C GLY A 14 7.51 3.81 -16.40
N PRO A 15 7.29 4.80 -17.28
CA PRO A 15 5.94 5.27 -17.63
C PRO A 15 5.09 4.14 -18.23
N GLY A 16 3.95 3.86 -17.60
CA GLY A 16 3.04 2.79 -18.04
C GLY A 16 3.57 1.36 -17.80
N GLY A 17 4.76 1.20 -17.22
CA GLY A 17 5.32 -0.10 -16.87
C GLY A 17 4.64 -0.72 -15.65
N ASP A 18 5.05 -1.97 -15.39
CA ASP A 18 4.64 -2.77 -14.25
C ASP A 18 4.88 -2.05 -12.92
N VAL A 19 4.02 -2.34 -11.93
CA VAL A 19 4.21 -1.85 -10.56
C VAL A 19 5.07 -2.87 -9.84
N VAL A 20 6.37 -2.58 -9.71
CA VAL A 20 7.31 -3.45 -9.01
C VAL A 20 7.06 -3.46 -7.50
N LEU A 21 6.58 -2.33 -6.96
CA LEU A 21 6.14 -2.21 -5.57
C LEU A 21 4.87 -1.38 -5.49
N HIS A 22 3.80 -2.00 -5.02
CA HIS A 22 2.56 -1.35 -4.61
C HIS A 22 2.50 -1.38 -3.09
N LEU A 23 2.43 -0.20 -2.47
CA LEU A 23 2.24 -0.05 -1.04
C LEU A 23 0.89 0.62 -0.80
N ASN A 24 -0.02 -0.07 -0.12
CA ASN A 24 -1.39 0.39 0.09
C ASN A 24 -1.81 0.24 1.56
N PRO A 25 -1.67 1.31 2.36
CA PRO A 25 -2.20 1.37 3.71
C PRO A 25 -3.74 1.40 3.69
N ARG A 26 -4.34 0.52 4.48
CA ARG A 26 -5.78 0.34 4.62
C ARG A 26 -6.17 0.47 6.10
N MET A 27 -6.31 1.72 6.55
CA MET A 27 -6.71 2.06 7.93
C MET A 27 -8.10 1.51 8.30
N ASP A 28 -8.92 1.17 7.32
CA ASP A 28 -10.26 0.61 7.52
C ASP A 28 -10.28 -0.92 7.55
N GLU A 29 -9.13 -1.56 7.34
CA GLU A 29 -8.96 -3.02 7.35
C GLU A 29 -8.01 -3.41 8.49
N GLY A 30 -8.31 -2.94 9.72
CA GLY A 30 -7.50 -3.22 10.91
C GLY A 30 -6.09 -2.63 10.83
N ASP A 31 -5.96 -1.43 10.25
CA ASP A 31 -4.70 -0.73 10.01
C ASP A 31 -3.68 -1.54 9.16
N ALA A 32 -4.16 -2.43 8.30
CA ALA A 32 -3.30 -3.23 7.44
C ALA A 32 -2.46 -2.36 6.47
N VAL A 33 -1.25 -2.83 6.17
CA VAL A 33 -0.44 -2.30 5.06
C VAL A 33 -0.25 -3.41 4.06
N VAL A 34 -0.90 -3.28 2.91
CA VAL A 34 -0.80 -4.27 1.84
C VAL A 34 0.37 -3.90 0.95
N ARG A 35 1.29 -4.85 0.77
CA ARG A 35 2.32 -4.79 -0.28
C ARG A 35 2.03 -5.82 -1.34
N ASN A 36 2.28 -5.46 -2.60
CA ASN A 36 2.14 -6.37 -3.73
C ASN A 36 2.96 -5.86 -4.93
N SER A 37 2.98 -6.62 -6.01
CA SER A 37 3.46 -6.22 -7.33
C SER A 37 2.39 -6.47 -8.38
N LEU A 38 2.29 -5.58 -9.37
CA LEU A 38 1.45 -5.75 -10.56
C LEU A 38 2.37 -6.03 -11.74
N LEU A 39 2.51 -7.32 -12.08
CA LEU A 39 3.41 -7.78 -13.14
C LEU A 39 2.59 -8.35 -14.29
N GLY A 40 2.84 -7.89 -15.51
CA GLY A 40 2.08 -8.34 -16.69
C GLY A 40 0.56 -8.11 -16.56
N GLY A 41 0.15 -7.08 -15.83
CA GLY A 41 -1.26 -6.73 -15.60
C GLY A 41 -2.00 -7.56 -14.53
N SER A 42 -1.30 -8.45 -13.83
CA SER A 42 -1.89 -9.27 -12.75
C SER A 42 -1.26 -8.97 -11.40
N TRP A 43 -2.08 -8.87 -10.36
CA TRP A 43 -1.62 -8.74 -8.98
C TRP A 43 -1.06 -10.07 -8.47
N GLY A 44 0.06 -10.01 -7.76
CA GLY A 44 0.63 -11.15 -7.06
C GLY A 44 -0.06 -11.44 -5.72
N HIS A 45 0.61 -12.22 -4.89
CA HIS A 45 0.19 -12.48 -3.52
C HIS A 45 0.35 -11.23 -2.64
N GLU A 46 -0.66 -10.91 -1.83
CA GLU A 46 -0.60 -9.76 -0.92
C GLU A 46 0.26 -10.08 0.31
N GLU A 47 1.25 -9.23 0.58
CA GLU A 47 2.04 -9.29 1.81
C GLU A 47 1.50 -8.29 2.84
N ARG A 48 0.99 -8.83 3.95
CA ARG A 48 0.28 -8.05 5.00
C ARG A 48 0.98 -8.06 6.36
N GLU A 49 2.00 -8.89 6.54
CA GLU A 49 2.70 -9.03 7.81
C GLU A 49 3.45 -7.75 8.18
N LEU A 50 3.15 -7.22 9.37
CA LEU A 50 3.81 -6.07 9.96
C LEU A 50 4.56 -6.51 11.23
N GLY A 51 5.77 -5.99 11.43
CA GLY A 51 6.61 -6.38 12.57
C GLY A 51 6.11 -5.93 13.94
N CYS A 52 5.36 -4.82 14.01
CA CYS A 52 4.75 -4.34 15.27
C CYS A 52 3.31 -3.89 15.07
N CYS A 53 3.12 -3.02 14.08
CA CYS A 53 2.06 -2.04 14.05
C CYS A 53 2.13 -1.23 12.76
N SER A 54 0.98 -0.69 12.35
CA SER A 54 0.91 0.17 11.17
C SER A 54 1.51 1.54 11.46
N PRO A 55 2.45 2.05 10.63
CA PRO A 55 2.94 3.41 10.76
C PRO A 55 1.93 4.45 10.24
N PHE A 56 0.82 4.02 9.62
CA PHE A 56 -0.17 4.90 9.02
C PHE A 56 -1.38 5.06 9.93
N GLN A 57 -1.45 6.20 10.59
CA GLN A 57 -2.57 6.57 11.46
C GLN A 57 -3.25 7.84 10.96
N ARG A 58 -4.57 7.88 11.11
CA ARG A 58 -5.37 9.02 10.64
C ARG A 58 -4.98 10.29 11.38
N GLY A 59 -4.57 11.32 10.65
CA GLY A 59 -4.16 12.61 11.22
C GLY A 59 -2.73 12.64 11.75
N SER A 60 -1.98 11.55 11.65
CA SER A 60 -0.57 11.48 12.05
C SER A 60 0.34 11.78 10.87
N TYR A 61 1.46 12.44 11.15
CA TYR A 61 2.58 12.57 10.21
C TYR A 61 3.31 11.24 10.07
N PHE A 62 3.81 10.94 8.88
CA PHE A 62 4.67 9.79 8.62
C PHE A 62 5.81 10.16 7.66
N ASP A 63 6.92 9.43 7.76
CA ASP A 63 8.06 9.51 6.86
C ASP A 63 8.33 8.11 6.27
N VAL A 64 8.76 8.04 5.02
CA VAL A 64 9.05 6.79 4.31
C VAL A 64 10.40 6.93 3.61
N SER A 65 11.33 6.05 3.94
CA SER A 65 12.69 6.00 3.40
C SER A 65 12.95 4.73 2.59
#